data_AF-A0A975IF00-F1
#
_entry.id   AF-A0A975IF00-F1
#
_cell.length_a   1.000
_cell.length_b   1.000
_cell.length_c   1.000
_cell.angle_alpha   90.00
_cell.angle_beta   90.00
_cell.angle_gamma   90.00
#
_symmetry.space_group_name_H-M   'P 1'
#
loop_
_entity.id
_entity.type
_entity.pdbx_description
1 polymer ?
#
loop_
_entity_poly.entity_id
_entity_poly.type
_entity_poly.pdbx_seq_one_letter_code
_entity_poly.pdbx_strand_id
1 'polypeptide(L)'
;MLKDKKPVPIAFFILSGLYFVYVIASGSSRMIGDEVGGDPGGMILPLVFSIFMFIASVYLLITDKRTEKEREAMSKSEKRLFVLTLALSIAYILCIRRAGFIPCTVLLLFCLCFVNQQGNIDKKDWKFLTSGCVASLVNVLLLYTLGRFVTRNLLSAGRKGIVPLWIGSPAFTASLTLVITTVWIVAAVKFCRKKWPANGDKSAYHTWLSVVIATASTEIIYLVFKQLFLVELVKGFIFW
;
A
#
# COMPACT_ATOMS: atom_id res chain seq x y z
N MET A 1 23.18 -23.35 -14.51
CA MET A 1 23.07 -22.26 -13.51
C MET A 1 21.64 -21.95 -13.04
N LEU A 2 20.58 -22.08 -13.87
CA LEU A 2 19.20 -21.77 -13.45
C LEU A 2 18.36 -22.95 -12.93
N LYS A 3 18.82 -24.21 -13.09
CA LYS A 3 18.07 -25.43 -12.68
C LYS A 3 17.90 -25.58 -11.16
N ASP A 4 18.80 -24.99 -10.38
CA ASP A 4 18.84 -25.12 -8.90
C ASP A 4 18.28 -23.89 -8.18
N LYS A 5 17.71 -22.94 -8.94
CA LYS A 5 17.15 -21.69 -8.44
C LYS A 5 15.62 -21.76 -8.42
N LYS A 6 15.01 -21.13 -7.42
CA LYS A 6 13.55 -21.09 -7.27
C LYS A 6 12.91 -20.32 -8.44
N PRO A 7 11.71 -20.71 -8.90
CA PRO A 7 11.03 -20.04 -10.01
C PRO A 7 10.63 -18.59 -9.69
N VAL A 8 10.37 -18.29 -8.41
CA VAL A 8 9.94 -16.96 -7.97
C VAL A 8 11.07 -15.91 -8.11
N PRO A 9 12.28 -16.10 -7.55
CA PRO A 9 13.42 -15.20 -7.80
C PRO A 9 13.76 -15.00 -9.27
N ILE A 10 13.63 -16.04 -10.10
CA ILE A 10 13.86 -15.94 -11.55
C ILE A 10 12.81 -15.03 -12.20
N ALA A 11 11.53 -15.22 -11.87
CA ALA A 11 10.46 -14.37 -12.37
C ALA A 11 10.64 -12.91 -11.94
N PHE A 12 11.01 -12.68 -10.67
CA PHE A 12 11.31 -11.33 -10.16
C PHE A 12 12.51 -10.69 -10.86
N PHE A 13 13.57 -11.45 -11.15
CA PHE A 13 14.74 -10.96 -11.89
C PHE A 13 14.38 -10.58 -13.34
N ILE A 14 13.59 -11.41 -14.02
CA ILE A 14 13.12 -11.10 -15.38
C ILE A 14 12.23 -9.84 -15.36
N LEU A 15 11.28 -9.78 -14.44
CA LEU A 15 10.33 -8.66 -14.36
C LEU A 15 11.02 -7.34 -13.96
N SER A 16 11.98 -7.39 -13.03
CA SER A 16 12.77 -6.23 -12.61
C SER A 16 13.68 -5.75 -13.75
N GLY A 17 14.31 -6.67 -14.49
CA GLY A 17 15.11 -6.35 -15.68
C GLY A 17 14.27 -5.71 -16.79
N LEU A 18 13.10 -6.27 -17.10
CA LEU A 18 12.16 -5.68 -18.06
C LEU A 18 11.67 -4.30 -17.62
N TYR A 19 11.35 -4.13 -16.34
CA TYR A 19 10.95 -2.85 -15.77
C TYR A 19 12.08 -1.81 -15.83
N PHE A 20 13.32 -2.22 -15.54
CA PHE A 20 14.50 -1.36 -15.65
C PHE A 20 14.72 -0.87 -17.09
N VAL A 21 14.64 -1.78 -18.07
CA VAL A 21 14.70 -1.42 -19.50
C VAL A 21 13.55 -0.51 -19.89
N TYR A 22 12.34 -0.80 -19.43
CA TYR A 22 11.16 0.05 -19.66
C TYR A 22 11.38 1.47 -19.12
N VAL A 23 11.85 1.62 -17.87
CA VAL A 23 12.07 2.94 -17.25
C VAL A 23 13.14 3.73 -18.00
N ILE A 24 14.24 3.10 -18.41
CA ILE A 24 15.29 3.76 -19.22
C ILE A 24 14.76 4.15 -20.61
N ALA A 25 13.99 3.25 -21.25
CA ALA A 25 13.44 3.47 -22.58
C ALA A 25 12.29 4.50 -22.61
N SER A 26 11.63 4.74 -21.47
CA SER A 26 10.49 5.66 -21.38
C SER A 26 10.84 7.13 -21.63
N GLY A 27 12.12 7.50 -21.52
CA GLY A 27 12.57 8.88 -21.67
C GLY A 27 11.97 9.84 -20.63
N SER A 28 12.49 11.07 -20.54
CA SER A 28 12.03 12.06 -19.56
C SER A 28 10.58 12.47 -19.83
N SER A 29 9.62 11.81 -19.20
CA SER A 29 8.24 12.26 -19.16
C SER A 29 8.19 13.49 -18.25
N ARG A 30 8.17 14.69 -18.85
CA ARG A 30 7.94 15.93 -18.11
C ARG A 30 6.57 15.85 -17.45
N MET A 31 6.54 15.80 -16.12
CA MET A 31 5.31 16.02 -15.35
C MET A 31 5.14 17.53 -15.13
N ILE A 32 3.90 18.00 -15.00
CA ILE A 32 3.50 19.42 -14.88
C ILE A 32 4.24 20.21 -13.76
N GLY A 33 4.93 19.53 -12.83
CA GLY A 33 5.83 20.15 -11.85
C GLY A 33 7.15 20.73 -12.41
N ASP A 34 7.48 20.44 -13.68
CA ASP A 34 8.68 20.94 -14.37
C ASP A 34 8.66 22.47 -14.61
N GLU A 35 7.49 23.12 -14.54
CA GLU A 35 7.36 24.55 -14.80
C GLU A 35 7.76 25.45 -13.61
N VAL A 36 7.90 24.89 -12.40
CA VAL A 36 8.13 25.67 -11.17
C VAL A 36 9.48 25.34 -10.49
N GLY A 37 10.36 24.60 -11.16
CA GLY A 37 11.81 24.65 -10.89
C GLY A 37 12.26 24.08 -9.54
N GLY A 38 11.75 22.91 -9.14
CA GLY A 38 12.21 22.24 -7.91
C GLY A 38 12.04 20.72 -7.84
N ASP A 39 11.60 20.06 -8.90
CA ASP A 39 11.34 18.60 -8.87
C ASP A 39 12.55 17.83 -9.42
N PRO A 40 13.21 16.96 -8.62
CA PRO A 40 14.12 15.98 -9.17
C PRO A 40 13.29 14.91 -9.92
N GLY A 41 12.84 15.27 -11.12
CA GLY A 41 12.40 14.45 -12.24
C GLY A 41 11.42 13.31 -11.93
N GLY A 42 10.26 13.34 -12.58
CA GLY A 42 9.32 12.21 -12.66
C GLY A 42 9.93 10.87 -13.15
N MET A 43 11.19 10.88 -13.58
CA MET A 43 11.99 9.69 -13.95
C MET A 43 12.95 9.21 -12.84
N ILE A 44 13.40 10.06 -11.91
CA ILE A 44 14.41 9.71 -10.90
C ILE A 44 13.84 8.69 -9.91
N LEU A 45 12.62 8.91 -9.42
CA LEU A 45 12.00 7.99 -8.47
C LEU A 45 11.73 6.61 -9.08
N PRO A 46 11.11 6.48 -10.29
CA PRO A 46 11.02 5.19 -10.99
C PRO A 46 12.37 4.53 -11.25
N LEU A 47 13.39 5.31 -11.59
CA LEU A 47 14.74 4.82 -11.87
C LEU A 47 15.41 4.27 -10.61
N VAL A 48 15.38 5.01 -9.49
CA VAL A 48 15.88 4.53 -8.20
C VAL A 48 15.16 3.26 -7.76
N PHE A 49 13.83 3.21 -7.88
CA PHE A 49 13.07 1.99 -7.58
C PHE A 49 13.43 0.82 -8.50
N SER A 50 13.63 1.07 -9.80
CA SER A 50 14.01 0.03 -10.76
C SER A 50 15.40 -0.56 -10.45
N ILE A 51 16.38 0.30 -10.11
CA ILE A 51 17.72 -0.12 -9.67
C ILE A 51 17.61 -0.95 -8.40
N PHE A 52 16.86 -0.46 -7.40
CA PHE A 52 16.71 -1.15 -6.13
C PHE A 52 16.03 -2.52 -6.29
N MET A 53 14.97 -2.60 -7.08
CA MET A 53 14.29 -3.85 -7.41
C MET A 53 15.21 -4.81 -8.17
N PHE A 54 16.03 -4.30 -9.09
CA PHE A 54 16.99 -5.12 -9.82
C PHE A 54 18.07 -5.69 -8.90
N ILE A 55 18.70 -4.86 -8.06
CA ILE A 55 19.69 -5.30 -7.07
C ILE A 55 19.10 -6.32 -6.10
N ALA A 56 17.90 -6.06 -5.55
CA ALA A 56 17.23 -6.97 -4.66
C ALA A 56 16.92 -8.32 -5.34
N SER A 57 16.50 -8.29 -6.60
CA SER A 57 16.23 -9.52 -7.37
C SER A 57 17.50 -10.32 -7.66
N VAL A 58 18.61 -9.65 -7.96
CA VAL A 58 19.93 -10.30 -8.12
C VAL A 58 20.39 -10.90 -6.80
N TYR A 59 20.26 -10.16 -5.70
CA TYR A 59 20.60 -10.64 -4.36
C TYR A 59 19.82 -11.90 -3.99
N LEU A 60 18.50 -11.90 -4.20
CA LEU A 60 17.64 -13.07 -3.98
C LEU A 60 18.02 -14.22 -4.91
N LEU A 61 18.31 -13.95 -6.18
CA LEU A 61 18.71 -14.98 -7.12
C LEU A 61 20.05 -15.63 -6.73
N ILE A 62 20.97 -14.90 -6.10
CA ILE A 62 22.25 -15.43 -5.61
C ILE A 62 22.07 -16.22 -4.31
N THR A 63 21.37 -15.65 -3.33
CA THR A 63 21.24 -16.20 -1.97
C THR A 63 20.24 -17.35 -1.88
N ASP A 64 19.17 -17.33 -2.66
CA ASP A 64 18.10 -18.32 -2.59
C ASP A 64 18.49 -19.56 -3.41
N LYS A 65 19.00 -20.59 -2.73
CA LYS A 65 19.32 -21.91 -3.31
C LYS A 65 18.21 -22.89 -2.94
N ARG A 66 17.77 -23.73 -3.89
CA ARG A 66 16.81 -24.81 -3.61
C ARG A 66 17.33 -25.67 -2.46
N THR A 67 16.56 -25.74 -1.37
CA THR A 67 16.76 -26.80 -0.37
C THR A 67 16.04 -28.05 -0.87
N GLU A 68 16.60 -29.26 -0.67
CA GLU A 68 15.99 -30.51 -1.20
C GLU A 68 14.52 -30.70 -0.77
N LYS A 69 14.08 -30.09 0.35
CA LYS A 69 12.68 -30.05 0.80
C LYS A 69 11.71 -29.24 -0.08
N GLU A 70 12.20 -28.35 -0.95
CA GLU A 70 11.36 -27.52 -1.84
C GLU A 70 11.22 -28.09 -3.25
N ARG A 71 11.77 -29.29 -3.48
CA ARG A 71 11.50 -30.07 -4.70
C ARG A 71 10.10 -30.68 -4.68
N GLU A 72 9.47 -30.73 -3.50
CA GLU A 72 8.04 -30.99 -3.38
C GLU A 72 7.27 -29.81 -3.98
N ALA A 73 6.41 -30.13 -4.94
CA ALA A 73 5.60 -29.14 -5.64
C ALA A 73 4.83 -28.27 -4.64
N MET A 74 4.95 -26.94 -4.81
CA MET A 74 4.21 -25.90 -4.04
C MET A 74 2.84 -26.41 -3.59
N SER A 75 2.57 -26.33 -2.28
CA SER A 75 1.36 -26.89 -1.67
C SER A 75 0.12 -26.30 -2.35
N LYS A 76 -0.96 -27.08 -2.42
CA LYS A 76 -2.23 -26.64 -3.05
C LYS A 76 -2.73 -25.31 -2.47
N SER A 77 -2.47 -25.06 -1.19
CA SER A 77 -2.80 -23.81 -0.49
C SER A 77 -1.96 -22.63 -0.99
N GLU A 78 -0.65 -22.81 -1.10
CA GLU A 78 0.29 -21.78 -1.57
C GLU A 78 0.03 -21.39 -3.03
N LYS A 79 -0.26 -22.38 -3.90
CA LYS A 79 -0.66 -22.14 -5.29
C LYS A 79 -1.92 -21.29 -5.38
N ARG A 80 -2.93 -21.60 -4.55
CA ARG A 80 -4.18 -20.84 -4.50
C ARG A 80 -3.94 -19.40 -4.05
N LEU A 81 -3.11 -19.21 -3.04
CA LEU A 81 -2.76 -17.89 -2.52
C LEU A 81 -2.03 -17.06 -3.57
N PHE A 82 -1.05 -17.65 -4.27
CA PHE A 82 -0.35 -17.01 -5.38
C PHE A 82 -1.29 -16.57 -6.50
N VAL A 83 -2.18 -17.46 -6.95
CA VAL A 83 -3.17 -17.15 -8.00
C VAL A 83 -4.12 -16.04 -7.56
N LEU A 84 -4.55 -16.06 -6.30
CA LEU A 84 -5.44 -15.04 -5.74
C LEU A 84 -4.75 -13.68 -5.66
N THR A 85 -3.48 -13.63 -5.20
CA THR A 85 -2.67 -12.41 -5.20
C THR A 85 -2.50 -11.84 -6.60
N LEU A 86 -2.23 -12.70 -7.58
CA LEU A 86 -2.11 -12.29 -8.99
C LEU A 86 -3.43 -11.70 -9.51
N ALA A 87 -4.55 -12.38 -9.25
CA ALA A 87 -5.87 -11.94 -9.67
C ALA A 87 -6.26 -10.59 -9.04
N LEU A 88 -6.01 -10.41 -7.74
CA LEU A 88 -6.23 -9.14 -7.05
C LEU A 88 -5.36 -8.01 -7.58
N SER A 89 -4.10 -8.31 -7.93
CA SER A 89 -3.18 -7.31 -8.48
C SER A 89 -3.61 -6.86 -9.87
N ILE A 90 -4.06 -7.79 -10.73
CA ILE A 90 -4.63 -7.46 -12.04
C ILE A 90 -5.91 -6.62 -11.87
N ALA A 91 -6.81 -7.04 -10.97
CA ALA A 91 -8.03 -6.30 -10.67
C ALA A 91 -7.72 -4.88 -10.16
N TYR A 92 -6.70 -4.71 -9.32
CA TYR A 92 -6.24 -3.40 -8.86
C TYR A 92 -5.82 -2.50 -10.03
N ILE A 93 -4.98 -2.99 -10.96
CA ILE A 93 -4.50 -2.22 -12.12
C ILE A 93 -5.68 -1.79 -13.01
N LEU A 94 -6.66 -2.68 -13.23
CA LEU A 94 -7.83 -2.37 -14.05
C LEU A 94 -8.76 -1.35 -13.37
N CYS A 95 -8.91 -1.42 -12.05
CA CYS A 95 -9.84 -0.58 -11.29
C CYS A 95 -9.26 0.78 -10.90
N ILE A 96 -7.93 0.91 -10.72
CA ILE A 96 -7.30 2.11 -10.16
C ILE A 96 -7.63 3.38 -10.94
N ARG A 97 -7.73 3.29 -12.28
CA ARG A 97 -8.03 4.44 -13.13
C ARG A 97 -9.45 4.97 -12.93
N ARG A 98 -10.41 4.08 -12.61
CA ARG A 98 -11.81 4.45 -12.40
C ARG A 98 -12.08 4.79 -10.93
N ALA A 99 -11.69 3.89 -10.03
CA ALA A 99 -12.02 4.01 -8.61
C ALA A 99 -11.09 4.96 -7.85
N GLY A 100 -9.84 5.11 -8.28
CA GLY A 100 -8.85 5.96 -7.65
C GLY A 100 -7.92 5.19 -6.71
N PHE A 101 -6.82 5.84 -6.35
CA PHE A 101 -5.73 5.24 -5.58
C PHE A 101 -6.18 4.74 -4.21
N ILE A 102 -6.87 5.57 -3.43
CA ILE A 102 -7.24 5.28 -2.03
C ILE A 102 -8.14 4.04 -1.91
N PRO A 103 -9.31 3.95 -2.58
CA PRO A 103 -10.20 2.81 -2.41
C PRO A 103 -9.61 1.52 -2.99
N CYS A 104 -8.86 1.60 -4.10
CA CYS A 104 -8.22 0.42 -4.67
C CYS A 104 -7.10 -0.11 -3.78
N THR A 105 -6.28 0.76 -3.21
CA THR A 105 -5.14 0.35 -2.38
C THR A 105 -5.61 -0.26 -1.06
N VAL A 106 -6.59 0.34 -0.39
CA VAL A 106 -7.09 -0.21 0.87
C VAL A 106 -7.74 -1.58 0.67
N LEU A 107 -8.51 -1.76 -0.41
CA LEU A 107 -9.15 -3.04 -0.71
C LEU A 107 -8.14 -4.11 -1.09
N LEU A 108 -7.13 -3.75 -1.90
CA LEU A 108 -6.05 -4.67 -2.26
C LEU A 108 -5.32 -5.15 -1.01
N LEU A 109 -4.86 -4.21 -0.17
CA LEU A 109 -4.12 -4.54 1.05
C LEU A 109 -4.98 -5.31 2.06
N PHE A 110 -6.26 -4.95 2.21
CA PHE A 110 -7.19 -5.68 3.08
C PHE A 110 -7.33 -7.14 2.62
N CYS A 111 -7.63 -7.36 1.34
CA CYS A 111 -7.81 -8.70 0.80
C CYS A 111 -6.53 -9.54 0.92
N LEU A 112 -5.37 -8.94 0.63
CA LEU A 112 -4.08 -9.64 0.79
C LEU A 112 -3.79 -9.99 2.24
N CYS A 113 -3.96 -9.05 3.17
CA CYS A 113 -3.73 -9.30 4.60
C CYS A 113 -4.69 -10.37 5.13
N PHE A 114 -5.98 -10.29 4.79
CA PHE A 114 -6.99 -11.22 5.28
C PHE A 114 -6.73 -12.63 4.76
N VAL A 115 -6.51 -12.80 3.45
CA VAL A 115 -6.27 -14.12 2.86
C VAL A 115 -4.96 -14.72 3.38
N ASN A 116 -3.91 -13.91 3.55
CA ASN A 116 -2.63 -14.38 4.07
C ASN A 116 -2.70 -14.81 5.54
N GLN A 117 -3.55 -14.17 6.34
CA GLN A 117 -3.74 -14.55 7.76
C GLN A 117 -4.68 -15.74 7.93
N GLN A 118 -5.74 -15.84 7.12
CA GLN A 118 -6.72 -16.91 7.22
C GLN A 118 -6.21 -18.23 6.60
N GLY A 119 -5.40 -18.15 5.55
CA GLY A 119 -4.86 -19.30 4.81
C GLY A 119 -5.91 -19.99 3.93
N ASN A 120 -6.93 -20.62 4.52
CA ASN A 120 -8.01 -21.29 3.80
C ASN A 120 -9.35 -20.61 4.08
N ILE A 121 -10.03 -20.17 3.01
CA ILE A 121 -11.29 -19.41 3.11
C ILE A 121 -12.46 -20.40 3.09
N ASP A 122 -13.16 -20.52 4.22
CA ASP A 122 -14.41 -21.28 4.32
C ASP A 122 -15.63 -20.42 3.94
N LYS A 123 -16.79 -21.05 3.69
CA LYS A 123 -18.04 -20.34 3.36
C LYS A 123 -18.46 -19.33 4.45
N LYS A 124 -18.08 -19.57 5.71
CA LYS A 124 -18.38 -18.67 6.83
C LYS A 124 -17.55 -17.38 6.76
N ASP A 125 -16.36 -17.44 6.17
CA ASP A 125 -15.43 -16.31 6.09
C ASP A 125 -15.82 -15.28 5.03
N TRP A 126 -16.70 -15.63 4.10
CA TRP A 126 -17.22 -14.69 3.10
C TRP A 126 -17.97 -13.49 3.71
N LYS A 127 -18.68 -13.71 4.82
CA LYS A 127 -19.34 -12.62 5.57
C LYS A 127 -18.30 -11.67 6.19
N PHE A 128 -17.19 -12.24 6.65
CA PHE A 128 -16.09 -11.49 7.26
C PHE A 128 -15.26 -10.73 6.21
N LEU A 129 -15.04 -11.34 5.04
CA LEU A 129 -14.40 -10.69 3.91
C LEU A 129 -15.20 -9.48 3.41
N THR A 130 -16.49 -9.66 3.18
CA THR A 130 -17.37 -8.57 2.68
C THR A 130 -17.53 -7.46 3.70
N SER A 131 -17.74 -7.79 4.98
CA SER A 131 -17.82 -6.79 6.05
C SER A 131 -16.50 -6.06 6.27
N GLY A 132 -15.36 -6.75 6.17
CA GLY A 132 -14.03 -6.15 6.25
C GLY A 132 -13.72 -5.21 5.08
N CYS A 133 -14.13 -5.55 3.85
CA CYS A 133 -14.02 -4.64 2.70
C CYS A 133 -14.77 -3.32 2.96
N VAL A 134 -16.04 -3.41 3.40
CA VAL A 134 -16.85 -2.22 3.72
C VAL A 134 -16.24 -1.43 4.87
N ALA A 135 -15.84 -2.11 5.95
CA ALA A 135 -15.23 -1.46 7.11
C ALA A 135 -13.93 -0.74 6.74
N SER A 136 -13.07 -1.35 5.93
CA SER A 136 -11.80 -0.75 5.48
C SER A 136 -12.01 0.51 4.64
N LEU A 137 -13.00 0.50 3.74
CA LEU A 137 -13.36 1.67 2.92
C LEU A 137 -13.89 2.82 3.80
N VAL A 138 -14.86 2.52 4.67
CA VAL A 138 -15.43 3.54 5.57
C VAL A 138 -14.33 4.16 6.44
N ASN A 139 -13.46 3.32 6.97
CA ASN A 139 -12.41 3.74 7.89
C ASN A 139 -11.34 4.60 7.21
N VAL A 140 -10.87 4.22 6.02
CA VAL A 140 -9.92 5.07 5.27
C VAL A 140 -10.58 6.38 4.83
N LEU A 141 -11.86 6.37 4.46
CA LEU A 141 -12.58 7.59 4.09
C LEU A 141 -12.71 8.56 5.27
N LEU A 142 -12.95 8.04 6.47
CA LEU A 142 -13.01 8.85 7.70
C LEU A 142 -11.66 9.50 7.99
N LEU A 143 -10.57 8.72 7.98
CA LEU A 143 -9.22 9.24 8.21
C LEU A 143 -8.80 10.24 7.13
N TYR A 144 -9.05 9.92 5.88
CA TYR A 144 -8.79 10.81 4.75
C TYR A 144 -9.52 12.15 4.91
N THR A 145 -10.82 12.10 5.22
CA THR A 145 -11.65 13.31 5.38
C THR A 145 -11.16 14.14 6.56
N LEU A 146 -10.81 13.50 7.68
CA LEU A 146 -10.30 14.16 8.87
C LEU A 146 -8.92 14.78 8.60
N GLY A 147 -8.02 14.05 7.92
CA GLY A 147 -6.71 14.54 7.52
C GLY A 147 -6.81 15.74 6.57
N ARG A 148 -7.74 15.70 5.62
CA ARG A 148 -7.99 16.81 4.68
C ARG A 148 -8.60 18.03 5.38
N PHE A 149 -9.51 17.80 6.33
CA PHE A 149 -10.06 18.87 7.17
C PHE A 149 -8.97 19.57 7.98
N VAL A 150 -8.11 18.81 8.66
CA VAL A 150 -6.96 19.34 9.43
C VAL A 150 -6.02 20.12 8.51
N THR A 151 -5.62 19.53 7.37
CA THR A 151 -4.69 20.15 6.42
C THR A 151 -5.25 21.47 5.87
N ARG A 152 -6.51 21.48 5.41
CA ARG A 152 -7.15 22.67 4.84
C ARG A 152 -7.30 23.78 5.86
N ASN A 153 -7.69 23.46 7.09
CA ASN A 153 -7.89 24.46 8.14
C ASN A 153 -6.57 25.04 8.65
N LEU A 154 -5.54 24.20 8.89
CA LEU A 154 -4.23 24.71 9.33
C LEU A 154 -3.55 25.57 8.26
N LEU A 155 -3.54 25.13 7.00
CA LEU A 155 -2.94 25.92 5.92
C LEU A 155 -3.69 27.23 5.71
N SER A 156 -5.02 27.22 5.78
CA SER A 156 -5.85 28.43 5.70
C SER A 156 -5.60 29.38 6.88
N ALA A 157 -5.54 28.86 8.10
CA ALA A 157 -5.25 29.65 9.30
C ALA A 157 -3.84 30.27 9.25
N GLY A 158 -2.85 29.54 8.73
CA GLY A 158 -1.49 30.05 8.53
C GLY A 158 -1.45 31.19 7.52
N ARG A 159 -2.16 31.06 6.40
CA ARG A 159 -2.26 32.15 5.39
C ARG A 159 -2.97 33.39 5.91
N LYS A 160 -3.93 33.22 6.83
CA LYS A 160 -4.67 34.34 7.46
C LYS A 160 -3.93 34.97 8.64
N GLY A 161 -2.77 34.46 9.03
CA GLY A 161 -2.00 34.95 10.18
C GLY A 161 -2.63 34.63 11.55
N ILE A 162 -3.60 33.72 11.61
CA ILE A 162 -4.26 33.31 12.87
C ILE A 162 -3.33 32.40 13.67
N VAL A 163 -2.52 31.59 12.98
CA VAL A 163 -1.50 30.71 13.59
C VAL A 163 -0.11 31.08 13.07
N PRO A 164 0.95 30.83 13.85
CA PRO A 164 2.32 31.00 13.41
C PRO A 164 2.64 30.33 12.07
N LEU A 165 3.48 30.95 11.25
CA LEU A 165 3.81 30.46 9.89
C LEU A 165 4.34 29.02 9.87
N TRP A 166 5.08 28.60 10.90
CA TRP A 166 5.63 27.25 11.00
C TRP A 166 4.53 26.19 11.19
N ILE A 167 3.44 26.52 11.89
CA ILE A 167 2.25 25.67 12.06
C ILE A 167 1.43 25.61 10.76
N GLY A 168 1.43 26.70 9.99
CA GLY A 168 0.84 26.77 8.65
C GLY A 168 1.68 26.13 7.53
N SER A 169 2.74 25.39 7.84
CA SER A 169 3.61 24.77 6.84
C SER A 169 3.10 23.38 6.40
N PRO A 170 3.31 22.98 5.13
CA PRO A 170 2.94 21.65 4.64
C PRO A 170 3.55 20.52 5.49
N ALA A 171 4.83 20.66 5.87
CA ALA A 171 5.54 19.68 6.68
C ALA A 171 4.93 19.49 8.08
N PHE A 172 4.53 20.58 8.73
CA PHE A 172 3.85 20.51 10.03
C PHE A 172 2.47 19.85 9.90
N THR A 173 1.69 20.21 8.89
CA THR A 173 0.38 19.59 8.66
C THR A 173 0.49 18.09 8.39
N ALA A 174 1.48 17.67 7.60
CA ALA A 174 1.75 16.26 7.33
C ALA A 174 2.16 15.50 8.60
N SER A 175 3.02 16.11 9.41
CA SER A 175 3.45 15.54 10.69
C SER A 175 2.28 15.38 11.65
N LEU A 176 1.40 16.38 11.75
CA LEU A 176 0.21 16.33 12.59
C LEU A 176 -0.75 15.23 12.12
N THR A 177 -1.01 15.11 10.81
CA THR A 177 -1.85 14.03 10.28
C THR A 177 -1.24 12.66 10.54
N LEU A 178 0.09 12.52 10.46
CA LEU A 178 0.78 11.27 10.78
C LEU A 178 0.65 10.89 12.26
N VAL A 179 0.74 11.87 13.17
CA VAL A 179 0.49 11.64 14.61
C VAL A 179 -0.95 11.18 14.83
N ILE A 180 -1.93 11.83 14.21
CA ILE A 180 -3.34 11.44 14.31
C ILE A 180 -3.54 9.99 13.83
N THR A 181 -2.99 9.65 12.66
CA THR A 181 -3.07 8.28 12.12
C THR A 181 -2.38 7.27 13.06
N THR A 182 -1.24 7.63 13.65
CA THR A 182 -0.52 6.76 14.59
C THR A 182 -1.32 6.51 15.87
N VAL A 183 -1.91 7.56 16.44
CA VAL A 183 -2.79 7.47 17.61
C VAL A 183 -4.00 6.59 17.29
N TRP A 184 -4.60 6.77 16.11
CA TRP A 184 -5.70 5.94 15.64
C TRP A 184 -5.31 4.46 15.52
N ILE A 185 -4.14 4.14 14.96
CA ILE A 185 -3.64 2.75 14.85
C ILE A 185 -3.48 2.14 16.24
N VAL A 186 -2.81 2.84 17.16
CA VAL A 186 -2.58 2.35 18.52
C VAL A 186 -3.90 2.10 19.24
N ALA A 187 -4.87 3.01 19.11
CA ALA A 187 -6.20 2.85 19.68
C ALA A 187 -6.93 1.65 19.06
N ALA A 188 -6.91 1.49 17.74
CA ALA A 188 -7.57 0.41 17.03
C ALA A 188 -6.98 -0.98 17.35
N VAL A 189 -5.66 -1.07 17.52
CA VAL A 189 -4.97 -2.31 17.94
C VAL A 189 -5.28 -2.66 19.40
N LYS A 190 -5.26 -1.68 20.31
CA LYS A 190 -5.65 -1.90 21.72
C LYS A 190 -7.11 -2.34 21.82
N PHE A 191 -8.01 -1.73 21.06
CA PHE A 191 -9.41 -2.11 20.99
C PHE A 191 -9.60 -3.53 20.45
N CYS A 192 -8.85 -3.90 19.40
CA CYS A 192 -8.82 -5.27 18.88
C CYS A 192 -8.50 -6.28 19.97
N ARG A 193 -7.38 -6.09 20.68
CA ARG A 193 -6.91 -7.02 21.72
C ARG A 193 -7.91 -7.16 22.87
N LYS A 194 -8.63 -6.08 23.20
CA LYS A 194 -9.65 -6.08 24.26
C LYS A 194 -10.93 -6.81 23.86
N LYS A 195 -11.42 -6.59 22.63
CA LYS A 195 -12.74 -7.09 22.19
C LYS A 195 -12.68 -8.49 21.57
N TRP A 196 -11.59 -8.81 20.89
CA TRP A 196 -11.34 -10.13 20.30
C TRP A 196 -9.95 -10.62 20.73
N PRO A 197 -9.84 -11.27 21.89
CA PRO A 197 -8.59 -11.94 22.26
C PRO A 197 -8.25 -13.03 21.24
N ALA A 198 -6.97 -13.32 21.05
CA ALA A 198 -6.47 -14.27 20.04
C ALA A 198 -7.06 -15.69 20.16
N ASN A 199 -7.64 -16.04 21.32
CA ASN A 199 -8.32 -17.32 21.57
C ASN A 199 -9.83 -17.30 21.27
N GLY A 200 -10.39 -16.16 20.87
CA GLY A 200 -11.79 -16.00 20.47
C GLY A 200 -12.04 -16.38 19.00
N ASP A 201 -13.05 -15.76 18.39
CA ASP A 201 -13.40 -15.96 16.98
C ASP A 201 -12.27 -15.48 16.05
N LYS A 202 -11.48 -16.43 15.53
CA LYS A 202 -10.28 -16.17 14.72
C LYS A 202 -10.59 -15.35 13.47
N SER A 203 -11.70 -15.63 12.78
CA SER A 203 -12.07 -14.92 11.55
C SER A 203 -12.39 -13.45 11.82
N ALA A 204 -13.07 -13.15 12.94
CA ALA A 204 -13.35 -11.78 13.35
C ALA A 204 -12.07 -11.01 13.71
N TYR A 205 -11.15 -11.65 14.44
CA TYR A 205 -9.85 -11.09 14.80
C TYR A 205 -9.01 -10.76 13.56
N HIS A 206 -8.87 -11.70 12.63
CA HIS A 206 -8.11 -11.51 11.38
C HIS A 206 -8.72 -10.44 10.48
N THR A 207 -10.05 -10.35 10.44
CA THR A 207 -10.76 -9.29 9.71
C THR A 207 -10.39 -7.91 10.26
N TRP A 208 -10.55 -7.72 11.57
CA TRP A 208 -10.26 -6.43 12.19
C TRP A 208 -8.80 -6.03 12.03
N LEU A 209 -7.88 -6.96 12.29
CA LEU A 209 -6.44 -6.70 12.17
C LEU A 209 -6.05 -6.35 10.73
N SER A 210 -6.64 -7.03 9.75
CA SER A 210 -6.43 -6.72 8.32
C SER A 210 -6.99 -5.36 7.94
N VAL A 211 -8.17 -4.96 8.46
CA VAL A 211 -8.73 -3.61 8.25
C VAL A 211 -7.79 -2.54 8.79
N VAL A 212 -7.25 -2.72 10.00
CA VAL A 212 -6.32 -1.76 10.62
C VAL A 212 -5.03 -1.64 9.82
N ILE A 213 -4.41 -2.76 9.46
CA ILE A 213 -3.16 -2.75 8.67
C ILE A 213 -3.38 -2.12 7.30
N ALA A 214 -4.45 -2.48 6.59
CA ALA A 214 -4.74 -1.96 5.28
C ALA A 214 -5.00 -0.45 5.31
N THR A 215 -5.78 0.02 6.28
CA THR A 215 -6.06 1.45 6.45
C THR A 215 -4.78 2.22 6.78
N ALA A 216 -4.02 1.75 7.77
CA ALA A 216 -2.76 2.35 8.19
C ALA A 216 -1.75 2.48 7.04
N SER A 217 -1.55 1.39 6.31
CA SER A 217 -0.60 1.34 5.20
C SER A 217 -1.03 2.27 4.07
N THR A 218 -2.33 2.29 3.73
CA THR A 218 -2.87 3.17 2.68
C THR A 218 -2.70 4.64 3.06
N GLU A 219 -2.98 5.01 4.31
CA GLU A 219 -2.79 6.38 4.80
C GLU A 219 -1.31 6.79 4.81
N ILE A 220 -0.41 5.93 5.30
CA ILE A 220 1.03 6.23 5.29
C ILE A 220 1.52 6.46 3.86
N ILE A 221 1.15 5.57 2.93
CA ILE A 221 1.51 5.72 1.51
C ILE A 221 0.91 7.03 0.97
N TYR A 222 -0.36 7.31 1.25
CA TYR A 222 -1.00 8.55 0.82
C TYR A 222 -0.28 9.80 1.36
N LEU A 223 0.03 9.88 2.66
CA LEU A 223 0.71 11.01 3.27
C LEU A 223 2.11 11.22 2.68
N VAL A 224 2.88 10.14 2.57
CA VAL A 224 4.25 10.20 2.02
C VAL A 224 4.21 10.69 0.57
N PHE A 225 3.42 10.04 -0.30
CA PHE A 225 3.42 10.42 -1.72
C PHE A 225 2.73 11.75 -1.97
N LYS A 226 1.58 12.03 -1.34
CA LYS A 226 0.79 13.22 -1.63
C LYS A 226 1.29 14.48 -0.92
N GLN A 227 1.73 14.37 0.34
CA GLN A 227 2.10 15.55 1.14
C GLN A 227 3.60 15.78 1.22
N LEU A 228 4.43 14.73 1.28
CA LEU A 228 5.89 14.90 1.30
C LEU A 228 6.47 15.02 -0.12
N PHE A 229 6.03 14.17 -1.04
CA PHE A 229 6.52 14.16 -2.42
C PHE A 229 5.60 14.89 -3.42
N LEU A 230 4.48 15.47 -2.96
CA LEU A 230 3.53 16.23 -3.78
C LEU A 230 3.00 15.50 -5.03
N VAL A 231 3.09 14.17 -5.06
CA VAL A 231 2.70 13.34 -6.21
C VAL A 231 1.20 13.44 -6.46
N GLU A 232 0.82 13.62 -7.72
CA GLU A 232 -0.57 13.52 -8.13
C GLU A 232 -1.01 12.05 -8.18
N LEU A 233 -1.53 11.56 -7.05
CA LEU A 233 -2.20 10.26 -6.98
C LEU A 233 -3.52 10.30 -7.78
N VAL A 234 -3.87 9.17 -8.39
CA VAL A 234 -5.08 9.02 -9.21
C VAL A 234 -6.32 9.30 -8.35
N LYS A 235 -7.00 10.41 -8.64
CA LYS A 235 -8.13 10.94 -7.84
C LYS A 235 -9.38 10.03 -7.92
N GLY A 236 -9.67 9.43 -9.09
CA GLY A 236 -10.79 8.50 -9.26
C GLY A 236 -12.12 9.06 -8.72
N PHE A 237 -12.85 8.28 -7.90
CA PHE A 237 -14.12 8.72 -7.28
C PHE A 237 -13.95 9.71 -6.12
N ILE A 238 -12.77 9.76 -5.50
CA ILE A 238 -12.52 10.61 -4.33
C ILE A 238 -11.73 11.84 -4.78
N PHE A 239 -12.46 12.91 -5.09
CA PHE A 239 -11.88 14.17 -5.57
C PHE A 239 -11.86 15.28 -4.51
N TRP A 240 -12.66 15.15 -3.45
CA TRP A 240 -12.94 16.23 -2.49
C TRP A 240 -11.98 16.33 -1.33
#